data_AF-A0A0V1L689-F1
#
_entry.id   AF-A0A0V1L689-F1
#
_cell.length_a   1.000
_cell.length_b   1.000
_cell.length_c   1.000
_cell.angle_alpha   90.00
_cell.angle_beta   90.00
_cell.angle_gamma   90.00
#
_symmetry.space_group_name_H-M   'P 1'
#
loop_
_entity.id
_entity.type
_entity.pdbx_description
1 polymer ?
#
loop_
_entity_poly.entity_id
_entity_poly.type
_entity_poly.pdbx_seq_one_letter_code
_entity_poly.pdbx_strand_id
1 'polypeptide(L)'
;MKIMKRLTKEFTMLPLILYRVVVYKAPAQNTGKALIAGANANAWQSIQDITVRNGHAVVKSLEHVIMADNTNKFIAYNNIPPDIPKVKTKSNSKGVLMMNPEAQDEASWIVHTIPGFPKALTGYVFPPAEIQKGHLFICLTIKESEIDAIAVSVFPIGTHRPFNPEEGTWDTWILQFRSYLEINFISDSNLMRSCLLASLTPKAFEELRRSCLPTTPYDFTYDECVAKMKELYGRRVILMREGANFFRIAQLDHQTPKQLLIVYARPQGTATSSRSTRKQH
;
A
#
# COMPACT_ATOMS: atom_id res chain seq x y z
N MET A 1 31.16 6.67 -12.91
CA MET A 1 32.11 7.33 -11.97
C MET A 1 31.50 8.50 -11.19
N LYS A 2 30.74 9.44 -11.80
CA LYS A 2 30.10 10.57 -11.08
C LYS A 2 29.18 10.15 -9.92
N ILE A 3 28.33 9.15 -10.14
CA ILE A 3 27.40 8.61 -9.11
C ILE A 3 28.17 8.07 -7.90
N MET A 4 29.18 7.23 -8.11
CA MET A 4 29.99 6.65 -7.03
C MET A 4 30.68 7.73 -6.17
N LYS A 5 31.22 8.78 -6.80
CA LYS A 5 31.83 9.91 -6.06
C LYS A 5 30.81 10.64 -5.18
N ARG A 6 29.59 10.85 -5.69
CA ARG A 6 28.51 11.47 -4.91
C ARG A 6 28.09 10.59 -3.73
N LEU A 7 27.89 9.29 -3.97
CA LEU A 7 27.54 8.33 -2.93
C LEU A 7 28.61 8.24 -1.84
N THR A 8 29.90 8.21 -2.19
CA THR A 8 30.98 8.29 -1.20
C THR A 8 30.81 9.53 -0.33
N LYS A 9 30.65 10.72 -0.93
CA LYS A 9 30.48 11.96 -0.15
C LYS A 9 29.30 11.87 0.83
N GLU A 10 28.15 11.37 0.40
CA GLU A 10 26.97 11.27 1.28
C GLU A 10 27.20 10.27 2.43
N PHE A 11 27.70 9.06 2.13
CA PHE A 11 27.80 7.99 3.13
C PHE A 11 29.05 8.07 4.01
N THR A 12 30.12 8.74 3.59
CA THR A 12 31.35 8.87 4.39
C THR A 12 31.44 10.17 5.18
N MET A 13 30.69 11.21 4.79
CA MET A 13 30.75 12.53 5.45
C MET A 13 29.55 12.80 6.38
N LEU A 14 28.49 11.98 6.32
CA LEU A 14 27.32 12.08 7.21
C LEU A 14 27.39 10.97 8.27
N PRO A 15 27.91 11.23 9.49
CA PRO A 15 28.06 10.20 10.53
C PRO A 15 26.73 9.69 11.08
N LEU A 16 25.60 10.30 10.68
CA LEU A 16 24.25 9.92 11.10
C LEU A 16 23.68 8.72 10.34
N ILE A 17 24.28 8.32 9.20
CA ILE A 17 23.79 7.19 8.40
C ILE A 17 24.75 6.01 8.56
N LEU A 18 24.35 5.02 9.36
CA LEU A 18 25.07 3.76 9.50
C LEU A 18 24.77 2.86 8.30
N TYR A 19 25.56 2.98 7.23
CA TYR A 19 25.50 2.03 6.12
C TYR A 19 26.37 0.79 6.42
N ARG A 20 25.94 -0.39 5.97
CA ARG A 20 26.76 -1.62 5.95
C ARG A 20 27.44 -1.79 4.60
N VAL A 21 26.68 -1.63 3.52
CA VAL A 21 27.19 -1.72 2.16
C VAL A 21 26.39 -0.89 1.16
N VAL A 22 27.08 -0.31 0.18
CA VAL A 22 26.49 0.27 -1.02
C VAL A 22 27.08 -0.42 -2.23
N VAL A 23 26.24 -0.95 -3.12
CA VAL A 23 26.65 -1.63 -4.36
C VAL A 23 26.07 -0.90 -5.56
N TYR A 24 26.92 -0.61 -6.54
CA TYR A 24 26.54 -0.09 -7.85
C TYR A 24 26.91 -1.07 -8.96
N LYS A 25 25.89 -1.52 -9.71
CA LYS A 25 26.05 -2.30 -10.93
C LYS A 25 25.87 -1.39 -12.14
N ALA A 26 26.83 -1.39 -13.06
CA ALA A 26 26.68 -0.64 -14.31
C ALA A 26 25.76 -1.38 -15.31
N PRO A 27 25.14 -0.66 -16.26
CA PRO A 27 24.44 -1.27 -17.40
C PRO A 27 25.34 -2.22 -18.18
N ALA A 28 24.75 -3.32 -18.68
CA ALA A 28 25.44 -4.35 -19.48
C ALA A 28 26.70 -4.96 -18.85
N GLN A 29 26.86 -4.85 -17.52
CA GLN A 29 27.94 -5.49 -16.77
C GLN A 29 27.37 -6.43 -15.71
N ASN A 30 27.92 -7.62 -15.62
CA ASN A 30 27.59 -8.56 -14.55
C ASN A 30 28.35 -8.22 -13.26
N THR A 31 29.52 -7.58 -13.37
CA THR A 31 30.29 -7.10 -12.22
C THR A 31 29.81 -5.74 -11.73
N GLY A 32 30.07 -5.44 -10.46
CA GLY A 32 29.77 -4.15 -9.86
C GLY A 32 30.91 -3.60 -9.01
N LYS A 33 30.63 -2.50 -8.32
CA LYS A 33 31.48 -1.90 -7.30
C LYS A 33 30.73 -1.87 -5.98
N ALA A 34 31.39 -2.19 -4.86
CA ALA A 34 30.85 -2.09 -3.52
C ALA A 34 31.69 -1.14 -2.64
N LEU A 35 31.00 -0.35 -1.83
CA LEU A 35 31.54 0.42 -0.72
C LEU A 35 31.08 -0.28 0.57
N ILE A 36 32.02 -0.81 1.36
CA ILE A 36 31.73 -1.63 2.55
C ILE A 36 32.20 -0.85 3.78
N ALA A 37 31.34 -0.75 4.80
CA ALA A 37 31.70 -0.08 6.04
C ALA A 37 32.82 -0.83 6.78
N GLY A 38 33.70 -0.09 7.46
CA GLY A 38 34.82 -0.63 8.25
C GLY A 38 36.07 -1.04 7.45
N ALA A 39 35.92 -1.61 6.24
CA ALA A 39 37.06 -2.02 5.40
C ALA A 39 37.35 -0.99 4.30
N ASN A 40 38.34 -0.10 4.51
CA ASN A 40 38.65 1.01 3.59
C ASN A 40 37.36 1.76 3.20
N ALA A 41 36.61 2.28 4.17
CA ALA A 41 35.28 2.87 4.02
C ALA A 41 35.16 4.03 3.00
N ASN A 42 36.27 4.42 2.36
CA ASN A 42 36.37 5.44 1.32
C ASN A 42 36.73 4.89 -0.07
N ALA A 43 36.93 3.57 -0.22
CA ALA A 43 37.39 2.93 -1.45
C ALA A 43 36.37 1.93 -2.00
N TRP A 44 35.98 2.12 -3.25
CA TRP A 44 35.09 1.20 -3.98
C TRP A 44 35.84 -0.04 -4.45
N GLN A 45 35.39 -1.21 -4.00
CA GLN A 45 35.97 -2.52 -4.33
C GLN A 45 35.18 -3.16 -5.47
N SER A 46 35.85 -3.86 -6.39
CA SER A 46 35.15 -4.66 -7.40
C SER A 46 34.50 -5.86 -6.74
N ILE A 47 33.23 -6.15 -7.06
CA ILE A 47 32.57 -7.38 -6.63
C ILE A 47 32.64 -8.43 -7.73
N GLN A 48 32.53 -9.70 -7.33
CA GLN A 48 32.31 -10.81 -8.26
C GLN A 48 31.00 -10.61 -9.04
N ASP A 49 30.81 -11.44 -10.06
CA ASP A 49 29.61 -11.46 -10.89
C ASP A 49 28.35 -11.46 -9.99
N ILE A 50 27.48 -10.46 -10.16
CA ILE A 50 26.27 -10.30 -9.34
C ILE A 50 25.21 -11.37 -9.61
N THR A 51 25.38 -12.19 -10.64
CA THR A 51 24.46 -13.27 -10.98
C THR A 51 24.81 -14.58 -10.28
N VAL A 52 26.03 -14.70 -9.73
CA VAL A 52 26.45 -15.90 -9.00
C VAL A 52 25.93 -15.88 -7.57
N ARG A 53 25.65 -17.06 -7.01
CA ARG A 53 25.08 -17.18 -5.66
C ARG A 53 26.05 -16.76 -4.55
N ASN A 54 27.36 -16.84 -4.75
CA ASN A 54 28.35 -16.68 -3.67
C ASN A 54 29.39 -15.61 -4.02
N GLY A 55 30.02 -15.04 -2.99
CA GLY A 55 31.24 -14.24 -3.17
C GLY A 55 31.04 -12.75 -3.41
N HIS A 56 29.84 -12.20 -3.16
CA HIS A 56 29.59 -10.77 -3.26
C HIS A 56 28.66 -10.21 -2.18
N ALA A 57 28.76 -8.90 -1.95
CA ALA A 57 28.15 -8.24 -0.80
C ALA A 57 26.60 -8.22 -0.81
N VAL A 58 25.98 -8.25 -2.00
CA VAL A 58 24.51 -8.31 -2.14
C VAL A 58 23.93 -9.61 -1.57
N VAL A 59 24.53 -10.77 -1.88
CA VAL A 59 24.08 -12.06 -1.31
C VAL A 59 24.23 -12.05 0.20
N LYS A 60 25.39 -11.62 0.71
CA LYS A 60 25.65 -11.59 2.15
C LYS A 60 24.63 -10.74 2.90
N SER A 61 24.25 -9.59 2.33
CA SER A 61 23.21 -8.74 2.93
C SER A 61 21.81 -9.36 2.92
N LEU A 62 21.56 -10.39 2.12
CA LEU A 62 20.27 -11.04 1.94
C LEU A 62 20.25 -12.50 2.41
N GLU A 63 21.30 -12.98 3.07
CA GLU A 63 21.45 -14.41 3.40
C GLU A 63 20.28 -14.95 4.21
N HIS A 64 19.76 -14.15 5.14
CA HIS A 64 18.57 -14.41 5.95
C HIS A 64 17.22 -14.11 5.23
N VAL A 65 17.25 -13.65 3.98
CA VAL A 65 16.03 -13.38 3.18
C VAL A 65 15.82 -14.46 2.14
N ILE A 66 16.91 -14.94 1.54
CA ILE A 66 16.89 -15.92 0.44
C ILE A 66 16.89 -17.37 0.93
N MET A 67 17.26 -17.61 2.20
CA MET A 67 17.29 -18.94 2.81
C MET A 67 16.16 -19.06 3.84
N ALA A 68 15.55 -20.25 3.89
CA ALA A 68 14.57 -20.58 4.92
C ALA A 68 15.28 -20.77 6.26
N ASP A 69 14.97 -19.90 7.21
CA ASP A 69 15.29 -20.05 8.63
C ASP A 69 14.03 -19.66 9.41
N ASN A 70 13.69 -20.47 10.41
CA ASN A 70 12.49 -20.26 11.22
C ASN A 70 12.63 -19.04 12.17
N THR A 71 13.84 -18.51 12.34
CA THR A 71 14.11 -17.31 13.14
C THR A 71 14.09 -16.02 12.31
N ASN A 72 14.09 -16.12 10.98
CA ASN A 72 14.14 -14.97 10.10
C ASN A 72 12.81 -14.22 10.10
N LYS A 73 12.86 -12.95 10.51
CA LYS A 73 11.72 -12.03 10.42
C LYS A 73 12.11 -10.87 9.50
N PHE A 74 11.53 -10.87 8.30
CA PHE A 74 11.75 -9.81 7.32
C PHE A 74 10.46 -9.46 6.57
N ILE A 75 10.45 -8.25 6.00
CA ILE A 75 9.41 -7.76 5.10
C ILE A 75 10.09 -7.30 3.83
N ALA A 76 9.78 -7.95 2.70
CA ALA A 76 10.22 -7.52 1.38
C ALA A 76 9.11 -6.70 0.70
N TYR A 77 9.49 -5.58 0.09
CA TYR A 77 8.59 -4.71 -0.66
C TYR A 77 9.14 -4.40 -2.03
N ASN A 78 8.28 -4.47 -3.03
CA ASN A 78 8.64 -4.16 -4.40
C ASN A 78 7.36 -3.82 -5.17
N ASN A 79 7.40 -2.77 -5.99
CA ASN A 79 6.28 -2.45 -6.88
C ASN A 79 6.17 -3.41 -8.07
N ILE A 80 7.19 -4.24 -8.31
CA ILE A 80 7.21 -5.35 -9.26
C ILE A 80 7.79 -6.56 -8.50
N PRO A 81 7.03 -7.20 -7.61
CA PRO A 81 7.52 -8.35 -6.85
C PRO A 81 7.78 -9.57 -7.75
N PRO A 82 8.72 -10.46 -7.39
CA PRO A 82 8.94 -11.69 -8.14
C PRO A 82 7.70 -12.58 -8.11
N ASP A 83 7.43 -13.25 -9.23
CA ASP A 83 6.43 -14.33 -9.36
C ASP A 83 4.97 -13.94 -9.03
N ILE A 84 4.69 -12.65 -8.75
CA ILE A 84 3.34 -12.11 -8.53
C ILE A 84 3.01 -11.10 -9.64
N PRO A 85 2.23 -11.49 -10.65
CA PRO A 85 1.84 -10.58 -11.71
C PRO A 85 0.80 -9.55 -11.22
N LYS A 86 0.95 -8.29 -11.66
CA LYS A 86 -0.05 -7.19 -11.55
C LYS A 86 -0.24 -6.50 -10.19
N VAL A 87 0.79 -6.37 -9.36
CA VAL A 87 0.71 -5.48 -8.19
C VAL A 87 0.86 -4.02 -8.65
N LYS A 88 -0.19 -3.19 -8.50
CA LYS A 88 -0.12 -1.74 -8.72
C LYS A 88 0.01 -1.02 -7.38
N THR A 89 1.22 -0.66 -6.99
CA THR A 89 1.48 0.22 -5.84
C THR A 89 1.69 1.67 -6.31
N LYS A 90 1.31 2.65 -5.48
CA LYS A 90 1.61 4.07 -5.75
C LYS A 90 3.10 4.40 -5.54
N SER A 91 3.77 3.62 -4.69
CA SER A 91 5.21 3.73 -4.42
C SER A 91 6.01 2.96 -5.47
N ASN A 92 7.13 3.55 -5.92
CA ASN A 92 8.13 2.89 -6.77
C ASN A 92 9.30 2.28 -5.97
N SER A 93 9.28 2.46 -4.65
CA SER A 93 10.31 2.00 -3.72
C SER A 93 10.36 0.48 -3.68
N LYS A 94 11.58 -0.05 -3.51
CA LYS A 94 11.84 -1.49 -3.38
C LYS A 94 12.90 -1.72 -2.32
N GLY A 95 12.79 -2.81 -1.58
CA GLY A 95 13.70 -3.07 -0.49
C GLY A 95 13.26 -4.21 0.42
N VAL A 96 14.01 -4.37 1.49
CA VAL A 96 13.77 -5.36 2.54
C VAL A 96 14.04 -4.72 3.90
N LEU A 97 13.13 -4.90 4.85
CA LEU A 97 13.38 -4.68 6.27
C LEU A 97 13.60 -6.03 6.93
N MET A 98 14.65 -6.16 7.73
CA MET A 98 15.04 -7.43 8.35
C MET A 98 15.49 -7.19 9.78
N MET A 99 14.88 -7.90 10.73
CA MET A 99 15.28 -7.81 12.14
C MET A 99 16.54 -8.67 12.37
N ASN A 100 17.44 -8.19 13.23
CA ASN A 100 18.56 -8.98 13.70
C ASN A 100 18.12 -9.79 14.94
N PRO A 101 18.04 -11.14 14.87
CA PRO A 101 17.66 -11.93 16.03
C PRO A 101 18.76 -12.02 17.10
N GLU A 102 20.01 -11.69 16.77
CA GLU A 102 21.18 -11.85 17.63
C GLU A 102 21.56 -10.58 18.41
N ALA A 103 21.05 -9.42 18.01
CA ALA A 103 21.38 -8.12 18.61
C ALA A 103 20.12 -7.37 19.02
N GLN A 104 20.13 -6.80 20.22
CA GLN A 104 19.01 -6.03 20.75
C GLN A 104 18.89 -4.66 20.05
N ASP A 105 17.67 -4.30 19.63
CA ASP A 105 17.35 -3.02 18.97
C ASP A 105 18.16 -2.78 17.68
N GLU A 106 18.46 -3.83 16.91
CA GLU A 106 19.16 -3.73 15.63
C GLU A 106 18.36 -4.37 14.49
N ALA A 107 18.24 -3.64 13.38
CA ALA A 107 17.68 -4.15 12.15
C ALA A 107 18.48 -3.69 10.93
N SER A 108 18.24 -4.35 9.80
CA SER A 108 18.80 -4.00 8.50
C SER A 108 17.71 -3.47 7.59
N TRP A 109 17.97 -2.31 6.99
CA TRP A 109 17.12 -1.75 5.94
C TRP A 109 17.86 -1.74 4.60
N ILE A 110 17.33 -2.52 3.67
CA ILE A 110 17.87 -2.67 2.33
C ILE A 110 16.99 -1.90 1.36
N VAL A 111 17.60 -1.06 0.53
CA VAL A 111 16.93 -0.31 -0.54
C VAL A 111 17.59 -0.67 -1.87
N HIS A 112 16.80 -1.00 -2.88
CA HIS A 112 17.33 -1.33 -4.20
C HIS A 112 16.46 -0.84 -5.36
N THR A 113 17.02 -0.87 -6.57
CA THR A 113 16.30 -0.48 -7.80
C THR A 113 15.87 -1.66 -8.66
N ILE A 114 16.15 -2.89 -8.23
CA ILE A 114 15.96 -4.12 -9.02
C ILE A 114 14.50 -4.62 -8.97
N PRO A 115 13.74 -4.62 -10.07
CA PRO A 115 12.40 -5.25 -10.10
C PRO A 115 12.51 -6.78 -10.10
N GLY A 116 11.50 -7.48 -9.58
CA GLY A 116 11.49 -8.94 -9.50
C GLY A 116 12.49 -9.53 -8.51
N PHE A 117 12.89 -8.75 -7.49
CA PHE A 117 13.95 -9.09 -6.54
C PHE A 117 13.62 -8.58 -5.13
N PRO A 118 14.12 -9.22 -4.05
CA PRO A 118 14.71 -10.56 -4.02
C PRO A 118 13.64 -11.65 -4.12
N LYS A 119 14.00 -12.83 -4.61
CA LYS A 119 13.15 -14.01 -4.46
C LYS A 119 13.32 -14.57 -3.05
N ALA A 120 12.42 -14.18 -2.16
CA ALA A 120 12.45 -14.60 -0.77
C ALA A 120 12.33 -16.12 -0.64
N LEU A 121 13.14 -16.72 0.22
CA LEU A 121 13.11 -18.16 0.59
C LEU A 121 13.36 -19.17 -0.55
N THR A 122 13.60 -18.73 -1.79
CA THR A 122 13.86 -19.63 -2.94
C THR A 122 15.31 -19.58 -3.44
N GLY A 123 16.22 -19.01 -2.65
CA GLY A 123 17.61 -18.80 -3.04
C GLY A 123 17.86 -17.53 -3.86
N TYR A 124 19.14 -17.24 -4.06
CA TYR A 124 19.58 -16.04 -4.79
C TYR A 124 19.39 -16.21 -6.29
N VAL A 125 18.60 -15.31 -6.89
CA VAL A 125 18.47 -15.20 -8.35
C VAL A 125 18.44 -13.73 -8.72
N PHE A 126 19.44 -13.28 -9.48
CA PHE A 126 19.42 -11.95 -10.09
C PHE A 126 18.52 -11.98 -11.35
N PRO A 127 17.55 -11.05 -11.51
CA PRO A 127 16.64 -11.08 -12.65
C PRO A 127 17.38 -10.91 -13.99
N PRO A 128 17.27 -11.86 -14.94
CA PRO A 128 18.00 -11.78 -16.21
C PRO A 128 17.67 -10.52 -17.05
N ALA A 129 16.42 -10.07 -16.98
CA ALA A 129 15.95 -8.86 -17.68
C ALA A 129 16.64 -7.57 -17.19
N GLU A 130 17.26 -7.61 -16.00
CA GLU A 130 17.86 -6.45 -15.34
C GLU A 130 19.39 -6.40 -15.53
N ILE A 131 20.00 -7.40 -16.18
CA ILE A 131 21.45 -7.41 -16.48
C ILE A 131 21.84 -6.23 -17.38
N GLN A 132 20.99 -5.86 -18.33
CA GLN A 132 21.26 -4.75 -19.25
C GLN A 132 21.15 -3.37 -18.58
N LYS A 133 20.58 -3.27 -17.38
CA LYS A 133 20.34 -2.00 -16.68
C LYS A 133 21.32 -1.76 -15.54
N GLY A 134 21.44 -0.50 -15.15
CA GLY A 134 22.23 -0.09 -13.99
C GLY A 134 21.38 -0.17 -12.72
N HIS A 135 21.97 -0.71 -11.65
CA HIS A 135 21.26 -0.89 -10.38
C HIS A 135 22.05 -0.39 -9.19
N LEU A 136 21.31 0.08 -8.19
CA LEU A 136 21.82 0.49 -6.89
C LEU A 136 21.22 -0.44 -5.83
N PHE A 137 22.04 -0.82 -4.87
CA PHE A 137 21.67 -1.60 -3.70
C PHE A 137 22.36 -0.97 -2.48
N ILE A 138 21.60 -0.63 -1.46
CA ILE A 138 22.09 -0.02 -0.22
C ILE A 138 21.57 -0.86 0.93
N CYS A 139 22.44 -1.20 1.87
CA CYS A 139 22.09 -1.85 3.13
C CYS A 139 22.51 -0.92 4.28
N LEU A 140 21.54 -0.56 5.11
CA LEU A 140 21.70 0.30 6.28
C LEU A 140 21.49 -0.53 7.56
N THR A 141 22.25 -0.22 8.60
CA THR A 141 21.89 -0.59 9.97
C THR A 141 20.95 0.47 10.50
N ILE A 142 19.81 0.04 11.03
CA ILE A 142 18.82 0.88 11.70
C ILE A 142 18.53 0.29 13.08
N LYS A 143 17.91 1.08 13.95
CA LYS A 143 17.37 0.53 15.20
C LYS A 143 16.04 -0.18 14.95
N GLU A 144 15.72 -1.19 15.76
CA GLU A 144 14.41 -1.86 15.69
C GLU A 144 13.28 -0.85 15.97
N SER A 145 13.50 0.05 16.92
CA SER A 145 12.59 1.17 17.23
C SER A 145 12.33 2.14 16.06
N GLU A 146 13.15 2.15 15.02
CA GLU A 146 12.95 2.98 13.81
C GLU A 146 12.09 2.28 12.74
N ILE A 147 11.85 0.97 12.87
CA ILE A 147 11.13 0.17 11.88
C ILE A 147 9.72 0.72 11.64
N ASP A 148 8.99 1.08 12.70
CA ASP A 148 7.60 1.57 12.57
C ASP A 148 7.54 2.87 11.77
N ALA A 149 8.44 3.81 12.06
CA ALA A 149 8.53 5.07 11.34
C ALA A 149 8.90 4.85 9.86
N ILE A 150 9.84 3.95 9.59
CA ILE A 150 10.23 3.58 8.22
C ILE A 150 9.07 2.87 7.52
N ALA A 151 8.38 1.97 8.21
CA ALA A 151 7.25 1.20 7.68
C ALA A 151 6.15 2.15 7.19
N VAL A 152 5.75 3.13 8.00
CA VAL A 152 4.78 4.17 7.62
C VAL A 152 5.22 4.96 6.37
N SER A 153 6.51 5.26 6.25
CA SER A 153 7.04 6.07 5.13
C SER A 153 7.21 5.28 3.83
N VAL A 154 7.67 4.03 3.91
CA VAL A 154 8.05 3.17 2.78
C VAL A 154 6.88 2.33 2.30
N PHE A 155 6.10 1.85 3.25
CA PHE A 155 4.80 1.25 3.08
C PHE A 155 3.78 2.31 3.53
N PRO A 156 3.48 3.31 2.70
CA PRO A 156 2.16 3.90 2.80
C PRO A 156 1.20 2.75 2.46
N ILE A 157 0.82 1.96 3.49
CA ILE A 157 -0.06 0.80 3.39
C ILE A 157 -1.40 1.34 2.91
N GLY A 158 -1.53 1.41 1.59
CA GLY A 158 -2.49 2.28 0.95
C GLY A 158 -2.22 3.75 1.31
N THR A 159 -2.50 4.68 0.42
CA THR A 159 -3.69 5.44 0.79
C THR A 159 -4.77 4.49 1.27
N HIS A 160 -5.01 4.39 2.57
CA HIS A 160 -6.34 4.06 3.02
C HIS A 160 -7.29 4.90 2.15
N ARG A 161 -8.10 4.26 1.30
CA ARG A 161 -8.98 4.98 0.37
C ARG A 161 -9.99 5.71 1.24
N PRO A 162 -10.03 7.06 1.28
CA PRO A 162 -10.99 7.75 2.12
C PRO A 162 -12.39 7.21 1.87
N PHE A 163 -13.21 7.10 2.91
CA PHE A 163 -14.59 6.67 2.74
C PHE A 163 -15.30 7.66 1.82
N ASN A 164 -15.59 7.21 0.60
CA ASN A 164 -16.39 7.92 -0.37
C ASN A 164 -17.67 7.12 -0.63
N PRO A 165 -18.84 7.60 -0.15
CA PRO A 165 -20.12 6.91 -0.36
C PRO A 165 -20.55 6.82 -1.83
N GLU A 166 -19.90 7.56 -2.75
CA GLU A 166 -20.14 7.50 -4.19
C GLU A 166 -19.36 6.37 -4.87
N GLU A 167 -18.30 5.84 -4.23
CA GLU A 167 -17.40 4.84 -4.79
C GLU A 167 -17.54 3.44 -4.16
N GLY A 168 -18.32 3.29 -3.08
CA GLY A 168 -18.51 2.02 -2.37
C GLY A 168 -19.42 2.11 -1.15
N THR A 169 -19.73 0.95 -0.56
CA THR A 169 -20.59 0.84 0.63
C THR A 169 -19.79 0.94 1.92
N TRP A 170 -20.44 1.42 2.98
CA TRP A 170 -19.84 1.50 4.31
C TRP A 170 -19.42 0.12 4.84
N ASP A 171 -20.26 -0.90 4.69
CA ASP A 171 -19.99 -2.24 5.24
C ASP A 171 -18.77 -2.91 4.60
N THR A 172 -18.54 -2.71 3.30
CA THR A 172 -17.32 -3.22 2.65
C THR A 172 -16.10 -2.39 3.04
N TRP A 173 -16.25 -1.07 3.10
CA TRP A 173 -15.14 -0.18 3.43
C TRP A 173 -14.66 -0.37 4.88
N ILE A 174 -15.56 -0.53 5.86
CA ILE A 174 -15.18 -0.64 7.26
C ILE A 174 -14.41 -1.94 7.55
N LEU A 175 -14.68 -3.01 6.80
CA LEU A 175 -13.89 -4.25 6.88
C LEU A 175 -12.44 -4.01 6.43
N GLN A 176 -12.26 -3.30 5.32
CA GLN A 176 -10.91 -2.94 4.82
C GLN A 176 -10.20 -1.97 5.79
N PHE A 177 -10.92 -1.02 6.36
CA PHE A 177 -10.40 -0.09 7.36
C PHE A 177 -9.95 -0.82 8.63
N ARG A 178 -10.72 -1.82 9.11
CA ARG A 178 -10.32 -2.64 10.26
C ARG A 178 -9.08 -3.46 9.99
N SER A 179 -8.97 -4.10 8.83
CA SER A 179 -7.73 -4.78 8.43
C SER A 179 -6.54 -3.83 8.36
N TYR A 180 -6.75 -2.57 7.92
CA TYR A 180 -5.71 -1.54 7.97
C TYR A 180 -5.26 -1.26 9.42
N LEU A 181 -6.18 -1.09 10.37
CA LEU A 181 -5.82 -0.87 11.77
C LEU A 181 -5.03 -2.05 12.35
N GLU A 182 -5.47 -3.28 12.09
CA GLU A 182 -4.82 -4.51 12.56
C GLU A 182 -3.39 -4.65 12.01
N ILE A 183 -3.21 -4.44 10.71
CA ILE A 183 -1.89 -4.54 10.06
C ILE A 183 -0.92 -3.48 10.57
N ASN A 184 -1.44 -2.30 10.94
CA ASN A 184 -0.62 -1.21 11.49
C ASN A 184 -0.52 -1.27 13.03
N PHE A 185 -0.96 -2.35 13.67
CA PHE A 185 -0.96 -2.53 15.13
C PHE A 185 -1.62 -1.36 15.89
N ILE A 186 -2.61 -0.71 15.28
CA ILE A 186 -3.35 0.40 15.88
C ILE A 186 -4.50 -0.18 16.71
N SER A 187 -4.28 -0.31 18.02
CA SER A 187 -5.26 -0.86 18.97
C SER A 187 -5.79 0.16 19.98
N ASP A 188 -5.16 1.33 20.12
CA ASP A 188 -5.65 2.39 21.01
C ASP A 188 -6.91 3.05 20.46
N SER A 189 -7.98 3.11 21.25
CA SER A 189 -9.29 3.60 20.79
C SER A 189 -9.27 5.06 20.33
N ASN A 190 -8.45 5.92 20.95
CA ASN A 190 -8.32 7.32 20.54
C ASN A 190 -7.58 7.44 19.21
N LEU A 191 -6.55 6.62 19.01
CA LEU A 191 -5.80 6.55 17.77
C LEU A 191 -6.65 5.96 16.64
N MET A 192 -7.38 4.87 16.89
CA MET A 192 -8.34 4.27 15.95
C MET A 192 -9.40 5.28 15.51
N ARG A 193 -9.96 6.05 16.46
CA ARG A 193 -10.89 7.14 16.17
C ARG A 193 -10.26 8.22 15.30
N SER A 194 -9.06 8.67 15.64
CA SER A 194 -8.36 9.71 14.89
C SER A 194 -8.08 9.25 13.45
N CYS A 195 -7.66 8.00 13.28
CA CYS A 195 -7.49 7.37 11.96
C CYS A 195 -8.80 7.27 11.19
N LEU A 196 -9.91 6.93 11.85
CA LEU A 196 -11.23 6.87 11.23
C LEU A 196 -11.65 8.24 10.71
N LEU A 197 -11.54 9.28 11.53
CA LEU A 197 -11.92 10.65 11.16
C LEU A 197 -11.07 11.20 10.01
N ALA A 198 -9.76 10.97 10.03
CA ALA A 198 -8.84 11.35 8.95
C ALA A 198 -9.10 10.58 7.64
N SER A 199 -9.79 9.44 7.75
CA SER A 199 -10.11 8.55 6.65
C SER A 199 -11.48 8.82 6.02
N LEU A 200 -12.18 9.90 6.42
CA LEU A 200 -13.45 10.31 5.81
C LEU A 200 -13.22 11.38 4.74
N THR A 201 -14.01 11.35 3.67
CA THR A 201 -14.11 12.50 2.76
C THR A 201 -14.69 13.71 3.50
N PRO A 202 -14.41 14.97 3.06
CA PRO A 202 -14.93 16.16 3.73
C PRO A 202 -16.46 16.14 3.93
N LYS A 203 -17.20 15.64 2.93
CA LYS A 203 -18.65 15.48 2.99
C LYS A 203 -19.07 14.46 4.07
N ALA A 204 -18.43 13.30 4.11
CA ALA A 204 -18.74 12.26 5.09
C ALA A 204 -18.40 12.69 6.52
N PHE A 205 -17.27 13.38 6.70
CA PHE A 205 -16.89 13.96 7.99
C PHE A 205 -17.92 14.99 8.48
N GLU A 206 -18.39 15.88 7.61
CA GLU A 206 -19.39 16.89 7.98
C GLU A 206 -20.76 16.26 8.33
N GLU A 207 -21.18 15.19 7.63
CA GLU A 207 -22.38 14.43 8.01
C GLU A 207 -22.23 13.79 9.41
N LEU A 208 -21.06 13.20 9.71
CA LEU A 208 -20.76 12.67 11.05
C LEU A 208 -20.76 13.78 12.11
N ARG A 209 -20.10 14.91 11.84
CA ARG A 209 -20.04 16.07 12.74
C ARG A 209 -21.43 16.57 13.12
N ARG A 210 -22.33 16.66 12.15
CA ARG A 210 -23.74 17.06 12.38
C ARG A 210 -24.49 16.07 13.27
N SER A 211 -24.21 14.77 13.13
CA SER A 211 -24.80 13.72 13.98
C SER A 211 -24.29 13.70 15.43
N CYS A 212 -23.24 14.48 15.73
CA CYS A 212 -22.63 14.60 17.04
C CYS A 212 -23.09 15.85 17.81
N LEU A 213 -23.79 16.81 17.18
CA LEU A 213 -24.16 18.06 17.85
C LEU A 213 -25.00 17.82 19.12
N PRO A 214 -24.78 18.60 20.20
CA PRO A 214 -23.90 19.78 20.30
C PRO A 214 -22.42 19.48 20.58
N THR A 215 -22.02 18.22 20.66
CA THR A 215 -20.62 17.81 20.88
C THR A 215 -19.89 17.58 19.56
N THR A 216 -18.66 17.10 19.61
CA THR A 216 -17.81 16.83 18.45
C THR A 216 -17.59 15.32 18.27
N PRO A 217 -17.21 14.85 17.07
CA PRO A 217 -16.77 13.47 16.88
C PRO A 217 -15.58 13.06 17.75
N TYR A 218 -14.87 14.01 18.38
CA TYR A 218 -13.76 13.72 19.28
C TYR A 218 -14.17 13.34 20.69
N ASP A 219 -15.43 13.61 21.06
CA ASP A 219 -16.01 13.31 22.38
C ASP A 219 -16.57 11.88 22.47
N PHE A 220 -16.51 11.12 21.37
CA PHE A 220 -16.99 9.74 21.27
C PHE A 220 -15.81 8.78 21.16
N THR A 221 -16.04 7.51 21.43
CA THR A 221 -15.10 6.41 21.17
C THR A 221 -15.09 6.02 19.68
N TYR A 222 -14.09 5.21 19.29
CA TYR A 222 -14.03 4.65 17.93
C TYR A 222 -15.32 3.89 17.56
N ASP A 223 -15.80 2.99 18.45
CA ASP A 223 -16.98 2.16 18.17
C ASP A 223 -18.27 2.98 18.06
N GLU A 224 -18.42 4.02 18.88
CA GLU A 224 -19.55 4.96 18.79
C GLU A 224 -19.53 5.74 17.47
N CYS A 225 -18.36 6.17 17.01
CA CYS A 225 -18.22 6.83 15.71
C CYS A 225 -18.55 5.86 14.55
N VAL A 226 -18.10 4.60 14.63
CA VAL A 226 -18.44 3.56 13.65
C VAL A 226 -19.94 3.28 13.63
N ALA A 227 -20.59 3.23 14.79
CA ALA A 227 -22.04 3.03 14.90
C ALA A 227 -22.82 4.16 14.24
N LYS A 228 -22.45 5.42 14.51
CA LYS A 228 -23.04 6.61 13.86
C LYS A 228 -22.85 6.58 12.34
N MET A 229 -21.65 6.26 11.87
CA MET A 229 -21.38 6.13 10.44
C MET A 229 -22.20 4.99 9.79
N LYS A 230 -22.39 3.89 10.50
CA LYS A 230 -23.25 2.78 10.05
C LYS A 230 -24.72 3.19 9.96
N GLU A 231 -25.20 4.04 10.86
CA GLU A 231 -26.55 4.61 10.77
C GLU A 231 -26.71 5.50 9.52
N LEU A 232 -25.73 6.39 9.27
CA LEU A 232 -25.74 7.32 8.14
C LEU A 232 -25.61 6.61 6.78
N TYR A 233 -24.76 5.57 6.69
CA TYR A 233 -24.33 4.99 5.42
C TYR A 233 -24.56 3.47 5.28
N GLY A 234 -24.76 2.74 6.38
CA GLY A 234 -24.99 1.28 6.35
C GLY A 234 -26.40 0.88 5.90
N ARG A 235 -27.37 1.81 5.90
CA ARG A 235 -28.74 1.57 5.40
C ARG A 235 -29.02 2.18 4.02
N ARG A 236 -28.05 2.84 3.38
CA ARG A 236 -28.25 3.47 2.06
C ARG A 236 -28.13 2.45 0.92
N VAL A 237 -29.07 1.51 0.87
CA VAL A 237 -29.59 0.98 -0.39
C VAL A 237 -31.01 1.56 -0.51
N ILE A 238 -31.25 2.44 -1.49
CA ILE A 238 -32.57 2.99 -1.90
C ILE A 238 -33.13 4.16 -1.07
N LEU A 239 -32.57 5.37 -1.18
CA LEU A 239 -33.37 6.60 -0.91
C LEU A 239 -32.90 7.80 -1.73
N MET A 240 -31.59 7.95 -1.95
CA MET A 240 -31.06 9.00 -2.83
C MET A 240 -31.37 8.76 -4.32
N ARG A 241 -31.50 7.48 -4.75
CA ARG A 241 -31.84 7.13 -6.15
C ARG A 241 -33.34 7.24 -6.44
N GLU A 242 -34.19 7.24 -5.40
CA GLU A 242 -35.63 7.44 -5.55
C GLU A 242 -36.01 8.92 -5.42
N GLY A 243 -35.39 9.68 -4.51
CA GLY A 243 -35.64 11.12 -4.37
C GLY A 243 -35.36 11.92 -5.65
N ALA A 244 -34.26 11.65 -6.34
CA ALA A 244 -33.92 12.35 -7.59
C ALA A 244 -34.82 11.94 -8.78
N ASN A 245 -35.41 10.74 -8.76
CA ASN A 245 -36.35 10.29 -9.79
C ASN A 245 -37.78 10.75 -9.50
N PHE A 246 -38.15 10.93 -8.23
CA PHE A 246 -39.46 11.43 -7.81
C PHE A 246 -39.71 12.85 -8.35
N PHE A 247 -38.70 13.72 -8.35
CA PHE A 247 -38.78 15.08 -8.89
C PHE A 247 -38.66 15.19 -10.42
N ARG A 248 -38.41 14.08 -11.12
CA ARG A 248 -38.17 14.08 -12.57
C ARG A 248 -39.35 13.59 -13.41
N ILE A 249 -40.38 13.03 -12.77
CA ILE A 249 -41.59 12.55 -13.43
C ILE A 249 -42.63 13.67 -13.36
N ALA A 250 -42.78 14.42 -14.46
CA ALA A 250 -43.87 15.37 -14.62
C ALA A 250 -45.08 14.65 -15.25
N GLN A 251 -46.28 14.93 -14.76
CA GLN A 251 -47.51 14.47 -15.39
C GLN A 251 -47.61 15.11 -16.78
N LEU A 252 -47.63 14.30 -17.83
CA LEU A 252 -47.84 14.79 -19.20
C LEU A 252 -49.32 15.16 -19.38
N ASP A 253 -49.61 16.19 -20.20
CA ASP A 253 -50.94 16.81 -20.33
C ASP A 253 -52.09 15.84 -20.67
N HIS A 254 -51.78 14.65 -21.18
CA HIS A 254 -52.74 13.62 -21.59
C HIS A 254 -52.90 12.48 -20.56
N GLN A 255 -52.16 12.50 -19.44
CA GLN A 255 -52.25 11.46 -18.42
C GLN A 255 -53.21 11.86 -17.30
N THR A 256 -54.05 10.93 -16.87
CA THR A 256 -54.89 11.11 -15.68
C THR A 256 -54.09 10.82 -14.41
N PRO A 257 -54.42 11.46 -13.26
CA PRO A 257 -53.70 11.23 -12.00
C PRO A 257 -53.64 9.75 -11.56
N LYS A 258 -54.67 8.97 -11.91
CA LYS A 258 -54.75 7.53 -11.61
C LYS A 258 -53.74 6.71 -12.42
N GLN A 259 -53.44 7.12 -13.66
CA GLN A 259 -52.44 6.47 -14.51
C GLN A 259 -51.01 6.77 -14.03
N LEU A 260 -50.78 7.99 -13.51
CA LEU A 260 -49.51 8.36 -12.89
C LEU A 260 -49.24 7.52 -11.63
N LEU A 261 -50.25 7.30 -10.78
CA LEU A 261 -50.12 6.52 -9.55
C LEU A 261 -49.75 5.04 -9.79
N ILE A 262 -50.21 4.45 -10.89
CA ILE A 262 -49.88 3.07 -11.29
C ILE A 262 -48.40 2.94 -11.68
N VAL A 263 -47.80 4.00 -12.24
CA VAL A 263 -46.36 4.05 -12.55
C VAL A 263 -45.52 4.11 -11.27
N TYR A 264 -46.00 4.80 -10.23
CA TYR A 264 -45.35 4.84 -8.92
C TYR A 264 -45.42 3.51 -8.14
N ALA A 265 -46.40 2.65 -8.42
CA ALA A 265 -46.67 1.44 -7.63
C ALA A 265 -45.99 0.15 -8.15
N ARG A 266 -45.25 0.18 -9.26
CA ARG A 266 -44.55 -1.01 -9.78
C ARG A 266 -43.08 -1.06 -9.32
N PRO A 267 -42.61 -2.17 -8.71
CA PRO A 267 -41.19 -2.36 -8.40
C PRO A 267 -40.38 -2.43 -9.70
N GLN A 268 -39.44 -1.51 -9.89
CA GLN A 268 -38.52 -1.52 -11.03
C GLN A 268 -37.44 -2.60 -10.82
N GLY A 269 -37.81 -3.85 -11.10
CA GLY A 269 -36.95 -5.01 -10.83
C GLY A 269 -37.40 -6.30 -11.50
N THR A 270 -38.05 -6.26 -12.66
CA THR A 270 -38.27 -7.47 -13.48
C THR A 270 -37.98 -7.17 -14.95
N ALA A 271 -36.79 -7.56 -15.41
CA ALA A 271 -36.52 -7.74 -16.82
C ALA A 271 -37.32 -8.95 -17.29
N THR A 272 -38.40 -8.74 -18.04
CA THR A 272 -39.01 -9.79 -18.85
C THR A 272 -38.53 -9.63 -20.29
N SER A 273 -37.65 -10.53 -20.72
CA SER A 273 -37.40 -10.71 -22.14
C SER A 273 -38.68 -11.18 -22.81
N SER A 274 -39.16 -10.47 -23.83
CA SER A 274 -40.05 -11.08 -24.82
C SER A 274 -39.50 -10.78 -26.21
N ARG A 275 -38.91 -11.84 -26.76
CA ARG A 275 -38.57 -12.03 -28.16
C ARG A 275 -39.87 -11.93 -28.97
N SER A 276 -39.98 -10.98 -29.90
CA SER A 276 -41.05 -10.95 -30.89
C SER A 276 -40.44 -11.04 -32.28
N THR A 277 -40.42 -12.26 -32.80
CA THR A 277 -40.39 -12.56 -34.24
C THR A 277 -41.48 -11.76 -34.96
N ARG A 278 -41.11 -11.00 -35.99
CA ARG A 278 -42.07 -10.55 -37.01
C ARG A 278 -41.51 -10.84 -38.39
N LYS A 279 -42.12 -11.83 -39.05
CA LYS A 279 -42.15 -12.00 -40.50
C LYS A 279 -42.69 -10.74 -41.16
N GLN A 280 -42.21 -10.47 -42.37
CA GLN A 280 -42.86 -9.80 -43.52
C GLN A 280 -41.72 -9.51 -44.52
N HIS A 281 -41.84 -9.63 -45.83
CA HIS A 281 -42.79 -10.27 -46.72
C HIS A 281 -42.06 -10.41 -48.06
#